data_AF-A0A8J3VB02-F1
#
_entry.id   AF-A0A8J3VB02-F1
#
_cell.length_a   1.000
_cell.length_b   1.000
_cell.length_c   1.000
_cell.angle_alpha   90.00
_cell.angle_beta   90.00
_cell.angle_gamma   90.00
#
_symmetry.space_group_name_H-M   'P 1'
#
loop_
_entity.id
_entity.type
_entity.pdbx_description
1 polymer ?
#
loop_
_entity_poly.entity_id
_entity_poly.type
_entity_poly.pdbx_seq_one_letter_code
_entity_poly.pdbx_strand_id
1 'polypeptide(L)'
;MKVEYTPFHPRWHRPRVPVFWWLRRRSYLLFVLRELSSVFVAWFVVFLLLLVNAVAQGPEDYRRFVDWSATPGLLLLNVVALCFILLHAVTWLFTLSPHAMVVRLRGRRLPPAVIGVGDLVAWMLASALVIFLILG
;
A
#
# COMPACT_ATOMS: atom_id res chain seq x y z
N MET A 1 -40.60 31.50 37.15
CA MET A 1 -39.47 30.81 36.50
C MET A 1 -38.82 31.81 35.54
N LYS A 2 -37.71 32.46 35.94
CA LYS A 2 -36.99 33.44 35.10
C LYS A 2 -36.10 32.68 34.12
N VAL A 3 -36.24 32.93 32.82
CA VAL A 3 -35.37 32.35 31.79
C VAL A 3 -34.05 33.12 31.83
N GLU A 4 -32.99 32.44 32.29
CA GLU A 4 -31.65 33.00 32.37
C GLU A 4 -30.99 32.85 31.00
N TYR A 5 -30.91 33.96 30.24
CA TYR A 5 -30.26 33.99 28.93
C TYR A 5 -28.75 34.10 29.13
N THR A 6 -28.00 33.01 28.96
CA THR A 6 -26.53 33.04 28.88
C THR A 6 -26.08 33.65 27.55
N PRO A 7 -25.43 34.84 27.53
CA PRO A 7 -25.12 35.58 26.30
C PRO A 7 -23.91 35.04 25.52
N PHE A 8 -23.22 34.01 26.03
CA PHE A 8 -22.03 33.45 25.40
C PHE A 8 -22.26 32.00 24.99
N HIS A 9 -22.61 31.79 23.72
CA HIS A 9 -22.34 30.51 23.07
C HIS A 9 -20.82 30.42 22.81
N PRO A 10 -20.10 29.43 23.36
CA PRO A 10 -18.68 29.28 23.07
C PRO A 10 -18.50 29.04 21.57
N ARG A 11 -17.85 30.00 20.88
CA ARG A 11 -17.45 29.81 19.48
C ARG A 11 -16.42 28.68 19.44
N TRP A 12 -16.81 27.55 18.86
CA TRP A 12 -15.94 26.41 18.64
C TRP A 12 -14.69 26.85 17.86
N HIS A 13 -13.56 26.93 18.54
CA HIS A 13 -12.28 27.25 17.92
C HIS A 13 -11.83 26.03 17.10
N ARG A 14 -12.00 26.08 15.78
CA ARG A 14 -11.44 25.08 14.85
C ARG A 14 -10.05 25.53 14.42
N PRO A 15 -8.96 24.94 14.91
CA PRO A 15 -7.63 25.27 14.43
C PRO A 15 -7.53 24.94 12.93
N ARG A 16 -6.92 25.84 12.15
CA ARG A 16 -6.64 25.59 10.73
C ARG A 16 -5.59 24.49 10.62
N VAL A 17 -5.92 23.40 9.95
CA VAL A 17 -4.96 22.33 9.65
C VAL A 17 -4.06 22.76 8.49
N PRO A 18 -2.73 22.81 8.66
CA PRO A 18 -1.79 23.18 7.60
C PRO A 18 -1.70 22.05 6.55
N VAL A 19 -1.39 22.36 5.28
CA VAL A 19 -1.27 21.35 4.20
C VAL A 19 -0.25 20.25 4.52
N PHE A 20 0.84 20.59 5.20
CA PHE A 20 1.88 19.65 5.67
C PHE A 20 1.58 19.03 7.04
N TRP A 21 0.32 18.96 7.46
CA TRP A 21 -0.10 18.35 8.72
C TRP A 21 0.41 16.90 8.87
N TRP A 22 0.49 16.17 7.76
CA TRP A 22 0.94 14.79 7.68
C TRP A 22 2.38 14.57 8.12
N LEU A 23 3.29 15.56 7.99
CA LEU A 23 4.67 15.46 8.49
C LEU A 23 4.79 15.47 10.02
N ARG A 24 3.73 15.86 10.73
CA ARG A 24 3.78 16.08 12.18
C ARG A 24 3.80 14.78 13.00
N ARG A 25 3.29 13.67 12.46
CA ARG A 25 3.34 12.35 13.11
C ARG A 25 3.63 11.26 12.09
N ARG A 26 4.45 10.28 12.49
CA ARG A 26 4.78 9.09 11.68
C ARG A 26 3.53 8.35 11.20
N SER A 27 2.48 8.25 12.01
CA SER A 27 1.22 7.61 11.64
C SER A 27 0.52 8.30 10.46
N TYR A 28 0.56 9.64 10.40
CA TYR A 28 -0.04 10.40 9.31
C TYR A 28 0.82 10.34 8.04
N LEU A 29 2.15 10.35 8.18
CA LEU A 29 3.06 10.09 7.06
C LEU A 29 2.79 8.73 6.42
N LEU A 30 2.73 7.66 7.22
CA LEU A 30 2.47 6.31 6.72
C LEU A 30 1.08 6.22 6.05
N PHE A 31 0.08 6.90 6.59
CA PHE A 31 -1.25 6.97 5.98
C PHE A 31 -1.19 7.61 4.59
N VAL A 32 -0.60 8.80 4.45
CA VAL A 32 -0.52 9.47 3.15
C VAL A 32 0.37 8.71 2.17
N LEU A 33 1.50 8.15 2.62
CA LEU A 33 2.35 7.29 1.79
C LEU A 33 1.61 6.04 1.29
N ARG A 34 0.75 5.46 2.13
CA ARG A 34 -0.14 4.37 1.74
C ARG A 34 -1.12 4.81 0.66
N GLU A 35 -1.77 5.96 0.80
CA GLU A 35 -2.67 6.45 -0.26
C GLU A 35 -1.91 6.76 -1.56
N LEU A 36 -0.72 7.36 -1.46
CA LEU A 36 0.13 7.68 -2.61
C LEU A 36 0.61 6.42 -3.34
N SER A 37 0.83 5.31 -2.63
CA SER A 37 1.24 4.05 -3.23
C SER A 37 0.23 3.50 -4.25
N SER A 38 -1.06 3.86 -4.18
CA SER A 38 -2.07 3.48 -5.17
C SER A 38 -1.73 3.94 -6.60
N VAL A 39 -1.10 5.11 -6.75
CA VAL A 39 -0.67 5.64 -8.05
C VAL A 39 0.45 4.79 -8.64
N PHE A 40 1.38 4.33 -7.79
CA PHE A 40 2.47 3.45 -8.20
C PHE A 40 1.97 2.04 -8.55
N VAL A 41 0.97 1.53 -7.82
CA VAL A 41 0.30 0.27 -8.17
C VAL A 41 -0.37 0.40 -9.55
N ALA A 42 -1.11 1.47 -9.80
CA ALA A 42 -1.74 1.72 -11.09
C ALA A 42 -0.71 1.79 -12.22
N TRP A 43 0.42 2.48 -12.00
CA TRP A 43 1.53 2.51 -12.95
C TRP A 43 2.08 1.10 -13.25
N PHE A 44 2.27 0.28 -12.21
CA PHE A 44 2.78 -1.09 -12.38
C PHE A 44 1.82 -1.98 -13.17
N VAL A 45 0.50 -1.84 -12.95
CA VAL A 45 -0.52 -2.52 -13.75
C VAL A 45 -0.43 -2.11 -15.22
N VAL A 46 -0.31 -0.81 -15.51
CA VAL A 46 -0.14 -0.32 -16.89
C VAL A 46 1.15 -0.86 -17.49
N PHE A 47 2.25 -0.84 -16.76
CA PHE A 47 3.54 -1.37 -17.20
C PHE A 47 3.45 -2.87 -17.57
N LEU A 48 2.78 -3.67 -16.74
CA LEU A 48 2.53 -5.08 -17.02
C LEU A 48 1.62 -5.30 -18.23
N LEU A 49 0.59 -4.47 -18.42
CA LEU A 49 -0.27 -4.55 -19.59
C LEU A 49 0.49 -4.24 -20.89
N LEU A 50 1.39 -3.26 -20.86
CA LEU A 50 2.28 -2.96 -21.98
C LEU A 50 3.24 -4.12 -22.26
N LEU A 51 3.78 -4.74 -21.21
CA LEU A 51 4.62 -5.93 -21.34
C LEU A 51 3.86 -7.09 -22.00
N VAL A 52 2.66 -7.41 -21.52
CA VAL A 52 1.81 -8.47 -22.08
C VAL A 52 1.47 -8.17 -23.54
N ASN A 53 1.17 -6.91 -23.85
CA ASN A 53 0.88 -6.48 -25.21
C ASN A 53 2.11 -6.62 -26.14
N ALA A 54 3.32 -6.27 -25.66
CA ALA A 54 4.55 -6.46 -26.41
C ALA A 54 4.88 -7.95 -26.64
N VAL A 55 4.65 -8.80 -25.63
CA VAL A 55 4.80 -10.26 -25.77
C VAL A 55 3.81 -10.83 -26.80
N ALA A 56 2.59 -10.29 -26.87
CA ALA A 56 1.58 -10.72 -27.83
C ALA A 56 1.87 -10.30 -29.28
N GLN A 57 2.57 -9.18 -29.48
CA GLN A 57 2.92 -8.68 -30.83
C GLN A 57 4.12 -9.38 -31.46
N GLY A 58 5.03 -9.94 -30.63
CA GLY A 58 6.07 -10.84 -31.10
C GLY A 58 7.46 -10.54 -30.53
N PRO A 59 8.49 -11.29 -30.98
CA PRO A 59 9.83 -11.25 -30.39
C PRO A 59 10.55 -9.90 -30.57
N GLU A 60 10.29 -9.19 -31.67
CA GLU A 60 10.92 -7.89 -31.94
C GLU A 60 10.35 -6.78 -31.05
N ASP A 61 9.03 -6.72 -30.90
CA ASP A 61 8.37 -5.75 -30.01
C ASP A 61 8.67 -6.03 -28.54
N TYR A 62 8.79 -7.30 -28.15
CA TYR A 62 9.28 -7.66 -26.83
C TYR A 62 10.70 -7.14 -26.58
N ARG A 63 11.64 -7.35 -27.51
CA ARG A 63 13.02 -6.83 -27.38
C ARG A 63 13.04 -5.32 -27.28
N ARG A 64 12.28 -4.63 -28.12
CA ARG A 64 12.16 -3.16 -28.08
C ARG A 64 11.58 -2.68 -26.75
N PHE A 65 10.60 -3.39 -26.20
CA PHE A 65 10.05 -3.09 -24.88
C PHE A 65 11.07 -3.32 -23.77
N VAL A 66 11.84 -4.40 -23.83
CA VAL A 66 12.92 -4.70 -22.87
C VAL A 66 13.99 -3.62 -22.92
N ASP A 67 14.47 -3.23 -24.10
CA ASP A 67 15.47 -2.18 -24.27
C ASP A 67 14.96 -0.82 -23.76
N TRP A 68 13.68 -0.51 -24.03
CA TRP A 68 13.04 0.68 -23.46
C TRP A 68 12.92 0.59 -21.93
N SER A 69 12.62 -0.59 -21.39
CA SER A 69 12.51 -0.80 -19.94
C SER A 69 13.86 -0.75 -19.21
N ALA A 70 14.95 -1.06 -19.92
CA ALA A 70 16.31 -0.98 -19.43
C ALA A 70 16.85 0.46 -19.34
N THR A 71 16.08 1.45 -19.81
CA THR A 71 16.45 2.87 -19.66
C THR A 71 16.59 3.22 -18.18
N PRO A 72 17.69 3.86 -17.73
CA PRO A 72 17.96 4.08 -16.31
C PRO A 72 16.86 4.85 -15.58
N GLY A 73 16.17 5.77 -16.24
CA GLY A 73 15.03 6.49 -15.66
C GLY A 73 13.83 5.59 -15.38
N LEU A 74 13.50 4.67 -16.30
CA LEU A 74 12.38 3.75 -16.14
C LEU A 74 12.70 2.66 -15.12
N LEU A 75 13.94 2.18 -15.10
CA LEU A 75 14.44 1.27 -14.08
C LEU A 75 14.28 1.88 -12.69
N LEU A 76 14.70 3.14 -12.51
CA LEU A 76 14.61 3.84 -11.23
C LEU A 76 13.15 4.06 -10.82
N LEU A 77 12.28 4.41 -11.77
CA LEU A 77 10.84 4.51 -11.54
C LEU A 77 10.24 3.17 -11.08
N ASN A 78 10.59 2.06 -11.72
CA ASN A 78 10.11 0.73 -11.37
C ASN A 78 10.62 0.27 -10.00
N VAL A 79 11.89 0.56 -9.65
CA VAL A 79 12.43 0.28 -8.31
C VAL A 79 11.71 1.10 -7.24
N VAL A 80 11.48 2.39 -7.49
CA VAL A 80 10.71 3.24 -6.57
C VAL A 80 9.28 2.73 -6.44
N ALA A 81 8.62 2.39 -7.56
CA ALA A 81 7.28 1.82 -7.55
C ALA A 81 7.24 0.52 -6.75
N LEU A 82 8.23 -0.37 -6.90
CA LEU A 82 8.36 -1.60 -6.13
C LEU A 82 8.46 -1.32 -4.63
N CYS A 83 9.29 -0.36 -4.21
CA CYS A 83 9.36 0.06 -2.81
C CYS A 83 8.02 0.56 -2.27
N PHE A 84 7.28 1.35 -3.06
CA PHE A 84 5.93 1.82 -2.67
C PHE A 84 4.91 0.68 -2.60
N ILE A 85 4.98 -0.29 -3.52
CA ILE A 85 4.11 -1.47 -3.52
C ILE A 85 4.41 -2.35 -2.30
N LEU A 86 5.69 -2.54 -1.95
CA LEU A 86 6.08 -3.26 -0.74
C LEU A 86 5.57 -2.55 0.51
N LEU A 87 5.70 -1.22 0.57
CA LEU A 87 5.12 -0.43 1.65
C LEU A 87 3.59 -0.59 1.71
N HIS A 88 2.91 -0.59 0.56
CA HIS A 88 1.47 -0.82 0.46
C HIS A 88 1.08 -2.20 1.00
N ALA A 89 1.75 -3.25 0.53
CA ALA A 89 1.50 -4.63 0.93
C ALA A 89 1.77 -4.83 2.43
N VAL A 90 2.91 -4.37 2.94
CA VAL A 90 3.28 -4.47 4.36
C VAL A 90 2.30 -3.70 5.23
N THR A 91 1.96 -2.46 4.88
CA THR A 91 0.97 -1.70 5.66
C THR A 91 -0.40 -2.38 5.63
N TRP A 92 -0.85 -2.92 4.50
CA TRP A 92 -2.07 -3.73 4.42
C TRP A 92 -2.01 -4.96 5.34
N LEU A 93 -0.95 -5.76 5.24
CA LEU A 93 -0.71 -6.97 6.03
C LEU A 93 -0.71 -6.69 7.54
N PHE A 94 -0.02 -5.65 8.00
CA PHE A 94 0.12 -5.39 9.44
C PHE A 94 -0.99 -4.52 10.04
N THR A 95 -1.62 -3.64 9.26
CA THR A 95 -2.61 -2.68 9.80
C THR A 95 -4.05 -3.04 9.48
N LEU A 96 -4.33 -3.64 8.32
CA LEU A 96 -5.68 -4.00 7.90
C LEU A 96 -6.02 -5.46 8.20
N SER A 97 -5.13 -6.41 7.92
CA SER A 97 -5.41 -7.84 8.11
C SER A 97 -5.81 -8.21 9.55
N PRO A 98 -5.04 -7.86 10.61
CA PRO A 98 -5.41 -8.24 11.98
C PRO A 98 -6.59 -7.44 12.54
N HIS A 99 -6.91 -6.28 11.96
CA HIS A 99 -7.98 -5.41 12.44
C HIS A 99 -9.32 -5.66 11.74
N ALA A 100 -9.30 -6.09 10.47
CA ALA A 100 -10.51 -6.44 9.73
C ALA A 100 -11.07 -7.82 10.16
N MET A 101 -10.20 -8.73 10.59
CA MET A 101 -10.57 -10.09 10.94
C MET A 101 -10.53 -10.28 12.47
N VAL A 102 -11.70 -10.22 13.12
CA VAL A 102 -11.84 -10.65 14.52
C VAL A 102 -11.84 -12.18 14.57
N VAL A 103 -10.68 -12.79 14.26
CA VAL A 103 -10.54 -14.25 14.31
C VAL A 103 -10.57 -14.68 15.77
N ARG A 104 -11.65 -15.36 16.15
CA ARG A 104 -11.80 -15.99 17.46
C ARG A 104 -11.50 -17.47 17.31
N LEU A 105 -10.34 -17.90 17.79
CA LEU A 105 -9.99 -19.31 17.83
C LEU A 105 -10.37 -19.86 19.21
N ARG A 106 -11.24 -20.89 19.24
CA ARG A 106 -11.59 -21.62 20.47
C ARG A 106 -12.13 -20.72 21.60
N GLY A 107 -12.92 -19.70 21.24
CA GLY A 107 -13.55 -18.75 22.18
C GLY A 107 -12.66 -17.60 22.67
N ARG A 108 -11.37 -17.56 22.31
CA ARG A 108 -10.46 -16.46 22.63
C ARG A 108 -10.15 -15.63 21.38
N ARG A 109 -10.07 -14.30 21.53
CA ARG A 109 -9.61 -13.41 20.44
C ARG A 109 -8.12 -13.69 20.21
N LEU A 110 -7.75 -14.01 18.97
CA LEU A 110 -6.34 -14.19 18.64
C LEU A 110 -5.61 -12.84 18.74
N PRO A 111 -4.38 -12.83 19.27
CA PRO A 111 -3.55 -11.63 19.27
C PRO A 111 -3.31 -11.17 17.82
N PRO A 112 -3.41 -9.86 17.53
CA PRO A 112 -3.09 -9.28 16.22
C PRO A 112 -1.73 -9.73 15.66
N ALA A 113 -0.75 -9.96 16.53
CA ALA A 113 0.59 -10.42 16.17
C ALA A 113 0.59 -11.81 15.51
N VAL A 114 -0.29 -12.73 15.94
CA VAL A 114 -0.35 -14.10 15.37
C VAL A 114 -0.89 -14.06 13.93
N ILE A 115 -1.86 -13.19 13.68
CA ILE A 115 -2.41 -12.98 12.33
C ILE A 115 -1.33 -12.38 11.43
N GLY A 116 -0.64 -11.33 11.89
CA GLY A 116 0.45 -10.72 11.11
C GLY A 116 1.61 -11.67 10.80
N VAL A 117 1.96 -12.58 11.71
CA VAL A 117 2.97 -13.63 11.44
C VAL A 117 2.45 -14.64 10.42
N GLY A 118 1.18 -15.06 10.52
CA GLY A 118 0.56 -15.97 9.55
C GLY A 118 0.56 -15.38 8.15
N ASP A 119 0.22 -14.10 8.01
CA ASP A 119 0.22 -13.42 6.73
C ASP A 119 1.63 -13.28 6.15
N LEU A 120 2.64 -13.01 6.99
CA LEU A 120 4.05 -12.98 6.55
C LEU A 120 4.51 -14.35 6.06
N VAL A 121 4.14 -15.43 6.76
CA VAL A 121 4.47 -16.80 6.35
C VAL A 121 3.79 -17.15 5.03
N ALA A 122 2.50 -16.83 4.89
CA ALA A 122 1.77 -17.04 3.64
C ALA A 122 2.41 -16.26 2.48
N TRP A 123 2.82 -15.02 2.72
CA TRP A 123 3.51 -14.20 1.72
C TRP A 123 4.87 -14.79 1.34
N MET A 124 5.69 -15.21 2.30
CA MET A 124 6.98 -15.88 2.02
C MET A 124 6.79 -17.18 1.24
N LEU A 125 5.80 -17.99 1.57
CA LEU A 125 5.49 -19.23 0.85
C LEU A 125 5.03 -18.95 -0.58
N ALA A 126 4.17 -17.95 -0.78
CA ALA A 126 3.73 -17.53 -2.11
C ALA A 126 4.92 -17.02 -2.95
N SER A 127 5.81 -16.20 -2.38
CA SER A 127 7.02 -15.74 -3.05
C SER A 127 7.96 -16.90 -3.39
N ALA A 128 8.17 -17.84 -2.47
CA ALA A 128 8.99 -19.02 -2.72
C ALA A 128 8.42 -19.90 -3.83
N LEU A 129 7.10 -20.09 -3.87
CA LEU A 129 6.43 -20.83 -4.94
C LEU A 129 6.60 -20.15 -6.30
N VAL A 130 6.47 -18.83 -6.38
CA VAL A 130 6.70 -18.08 -7.63
C VAL A 130 8.15 -18.21 -8.09
N ILE A 131 9.12 -18.07 -7.17
CA ILE A 131 10.55 -18.27 -7.48
C ILE A 131 10.78 -19.68 -8.01
N PHE A 132 10.21 -20.70 -7.35
CA PHE A 132 10.30 -22.09 -7.78
C PHE A 132 9.70 -22.31 -9.17
N LEU A 133 8.55 -21.70 -9.50
CA LEU A 133 7.94 -21.83 -10.83
C LEU A 133 8.73 -21.14 -11.94
N ILE A 134 9.50 -20.09 -11.61
CA ILE A 134 10.29 -19.34 -12.60
C ILE A 134 11.67 -19.99 -12.83
N LEU A 135 12.30 -20.52 -11.78
CA LEU A 135 13.65 -21.10 -11.82
C LEU A 135 13.68 -22.62 -11.95
N GLY A 136 12.57 -23.29 -11.65
CA GLY A 136 12.42 -24.75 -11.67
C GLY A 136 11.93 -25.31 -12.99
#